data_AF-A0A432ICM9-F1
#
_entry.id   AF-A0A432ICM9-F1
#
_cell.length_a   1.000
_cell.length_b   1.000
_cell.length_c   1.000
_cell.angle_alpha   90.00
_cell.angle_beta   90.00
_cell.angle_gamma   90.00
#
_symmetry.space_group_name_H-M   'P 1'
#
loop_
_entity.id
_entity.type
_entity.pdbx_description
1 polymer ?
#
loop_
_entity_poly.entity_id
_entity_poly.type
_entity_poly.pdbx_seq_one_letter_code
_entity_poly.pdbx_strand_id
1 'polypeptide(L)'
;YENLLKKGYDLTKDLIPITTSQHYFMGGITVDKDGKTSLENLYACGEIAFTGLHGRNRLASNSLLEGLVFGNRVAESINKAIAEELPSSDETPSSLVERENKSESSIDIEKTKEENRELVVEEILKVREELKDELSID
;
A
#
# COMPACT_ATOMS: atom_id res chain seq x y z
N TYR A 1 -0.83 26.49 -11.31
CA TYR A 1 -0.26 27.61 -12.07
C TYR A 1 1.07 28.07 -11.49
N GLU A 2 1.12 28.62 -10.27
CA GLU A 2 2.37 29.15 -9.67
C GLU A 2 3.52 28.13 -9.59
N ASN A 3 3.23 26.87 -9.23
CA ASN A 3 4.25 25.82 -9.16
C ASN A 3 4.91 25.52 -10.52
N LEU A 4 4.17 25.65 -11.62
CA LEU A 4 4.70 25.44 -12.97
C LEU A 4 5.57 26.64 -13.38
N LEU A 5 5.10 27.86 -13.12
CA LEU A 5 5.88 29.08 -13.36
C LEU A 5 7.21 29.07 -12.60
N LYS A 6 7.21 28.65 -11.33
CA LYS A 6 8.45 28.48 -10.53
C LYS A 6 9.41 27.46 -11.14
N LYS A 7 8.88 26.46 -11.85
CA LYS A 7 9.67 25.45 -12.58
C LYS A 7 10.01 25.88 -14.02
N GLY A 8 9.68 27.11 -14.41
CA GLY A 8 10.00 27.67 -15.74
C GLY A 8 8.98 27.36 -16.83
N TYR A 9 7.79 26.86 -16.50
CA TYR A 9 6.73 26.55 -17.46
C TYR A 9 5.52 27.50 -17.31
N ASP A 10 5.18 28.24 -18.37
CA ASP A 10 3.94 28.99 -18.49
C ASP A 10 2.83 28.09 -19.06
N LEU A 11 1.92 27.64 -18.20
CA LEU A 11 0.80 26.77 -18.56
C LEU A 11 -0.08 27.33 -19.71
N THR A 12 -0.05 28.64 -19.97
CA THR A 12 -0.85 29.25 -21.05
C THR A 12 -0.17 29.22 -22.42
N LYS A 13 1.12 28.86 -22.47
CA LYS A 13 1.95 28.94 -23.69
C LYS A 13 2.78 27.67 -23.93
N ASP A 14 3.28 27.07 -22.87
CA ASP A 14 4.24 25.98 -22.93
C ASP A 14 3.54 24.62 -22.81
N LEU A 15 4.07 23.63 -23.52
CA LEU A 15 3.72 22.23 -23.29
C LEU A 15 4.34 21.76 -21.97
N ILE A 16 3.54 21.13 -21.11
CA ILE A 16 4.01 20.61 -19.83
C ILE A 16 4.45 19.15 -20.01
N PRO A 17 5.70 18.80 -19.66
CA PRO A 17 6.12 17.41 -19.69
C PRO A 17 5.35 16.63 -18.63
N ILE A 18 4.69 15.54 -19.05
CA ILE A 18 3.97 14.63 -18.18
C ILE A 18 4.47 13.20 -18.42
N THR A 19 4.48 12.39 -17.38
CA THR A 19 4.71 10.95 -17.45
C THR A 19 3.69 10.25 -16.55
N THR A 20 3.48 8.95 -16.77
CA THR A 20 2.60 8.15 -15.91
C THR A 20 3.32 7.82 -14.60
N SER A 21 2.53 7.44 -13.59
CA SER A 21 3.06 7.04 -12.30
C SER A 21 2.13 6.01 -11.66
N GLN A 22 2.71 5.10 -10.89
CA GLN A 22 1.93 4.19 -10.04
C GLN A 22 1.15 5.02 -9.02
N HIS A 23 -0.17 4.84 -8.98
CA HIS A 23 -1.06 5.73 -8.23
C HIS A 23 -1.89 5.03 -7.15
N TYR A 24 -2.15 3.73 -7.28
CA TYR A 24 -2.97 2.98 -6.32
C TYR A 24 -2.67 1.49 -6.34
N PHE A 25 -2.72 0.84 -5.18
CA PHE A 25 -2.65 -0.62 -5.06
C PHE A 25 -4.05 -1.23 -4.89
N MET A 26 -4.48 -2.03 -5.86
CA MET A 26 -5.74 -2.79 -5.75
C MET A 26 -5.60 -4.09 -4.94
N GLY A 27 -4.38 -4.63 -4.86
CA GLY A 27 -4.07 -5.78 -4.02
C GLY A 27 -3.85 -5.37 -2.57
N GLY A 28 -3.37 -6.30 -1.74
CA GLY A 28 -3.13 -6.03 -0.33
C GLY A 28 -3.33 -7.28 0.52
N ILE A 29 -3.53 -7.08 1.81
CA ILE A 29 -3.84 -8.15 2.76
C ILE A 29 -5.26 -8.62 2.50
N THR A 30 -5.43 -9.90 2.18
CA THR A 30 -6.76 -10.50 2.01
C THR A 30 -7.53 -10.41 3.32
N VAL A 31 -8.74 -9.85 3.24
CA VAL A 31 -9.65 -9.73 4.38
C VAL A 31 -11.03 -10.29 4.07
N ASP A 32 -11.75 -10.67 5.10
CA ASP A 32 -13.18 -10.96 4.99
C ASP A 32 -14.03 -9.66 4.90
N LYS A 33 -15.36 -9.82 4.89
CA LYS A 33 -16.31 -8.70 4.79
C LYS A 33 -16.27 -7.72 5.97
N ASP A 34 -15.70 -8.15 7.10
CA ASP A 34 -15.60 -7.43 8.36
C ASP A 34 -14.15 -6.93 8.59
N GLY A 35 -13.28 -7.08 7.58
CA GLY A 35 -11.89 -6.62 7.58
C GLY A 35 -10.93 -7.49 8.38
N LYS A 36 -11.33 -8.70 8.77
CA LYS A 36 -10.46 -9.67 9.45
C LYS A 36 -9.49 -10.30 8.46
N THR A 37 -8.22 -10.37 8.84
CA THR A 37 -7.22 -11.12 8.09
C THR A 37 -7.31 -12.61 8.44
N SER A 38 -6.46 -13.44 7.82
CA SER A 38 -6.31 -14.84 8.22
C SER A 38 -5.64 -15.03 9.59
N LEU A 39 -5.04 -13.96 10.16
CA LEU A 39 -4.45 -13.96 11.48
C LEU A 39 -5.47 -13.43 12.50
N GLU A 40 -5.61 -14.15 13.61
CA GLU A 40 -6.49 -13.76 14.71
C GLU A 40 -6.08 -12.40 15.29
N ASN A 41 -7.07 -11.58 15.62
CA ASN A 41 -6.90 -10.22 16.14
C ASN A 41 -6.11 -9.24 15.25
N LEU A 42 -5.83 -9.61 14.00
CA LEU A 42 -5.26 -8.72 12.99
C LEU A 42 -6.30 -8.36 11.93
N TYR A 43 -6.45 -7.05 11.70
CA TYR A 43 -7.41 -6.46 10.78
C TYR A 43 -6.70 -5.57 9.76
N ALA A 44 -7.30 -5.39 8.59
CA ALA A 44 -6.84 -4.46 7.58
C ALA A 44 -8.02 -3.78 6.88
N CYS A 45 -7.89 -2.48 6.55
CA CYS A 45 -8.89 -1.73 5.79
C CYS A 45 -8.22 -0.62 4.96
N GLY A 46 -8.92 -0.11 3.94
CA GLY A 46 -8.37 0.89 3.01
C GLY A 46 -7.42 0.27 1.98
N GLU A 47 -6.49 1.08 1.45
CA GLU A 47 -5.60 0.68 0.34
C GLU A 47 -4.69 -0.52 0.66
N ILE A 48 -4.38 -0.77 1.94
CA ILE A 48 -3.57 -1.93 2.35
C ILE A 48 -4.36 -3.25 2.29
N ALA A 49 -5.69 -3.21 2.18
CA ALA A 49 -6.55 -4.37 2.25
C ALA A 49 -7.06 -4.78 0.86
N PHE A 50 -7.01 -6.07 0.58
CA PHE A 50 -7.74 -6.67 -0.52
C PHE A 50 -9.13 -7.10 -0.04
N THR A 51 -10.09 -6.18 -0.17
CA THR A 51 -11.51 -6.40 0.18
C THR A 51 -12.30 -7.13 -0.92
N GLY A 52 -11.71 -7.25 -2.11
CA GLY A 52 -12.38 -7.71 -3.33
C GLY A 52 -13.22 -6.65 -4.05
N LEU A 53 -13.42 -5.45 -3.47
CA LEU A 53 -14.27 -4.40 -4.05
C LEU A 53 -13.77 -3.91 -5.42
N HIS A 54 -12.46 -3.68 -5.57
CA HIS A 54 -11.89 -3.10 -6.79
C HIS A 54 -11.61 -4.13 -7.89
N GLY A 55 -11.62 -5.43 -7.58
CA GLY A 55 -11.24 -6.47 -8.53
C GLY A 55 -9.90 -6.16 -9.22
N ARG A 56 -9.91 -6.05 -10.56
CA ARG A 56 -8.71 -5.77 -11.38
C ARG A 56 -8.50 -4.30 -11.71
N ASN A 57 -9.47 -3.43 -11.44
CA ASN A 57 -9.35 -2.01 -11.74
C ASN A 57 -10.26 -1.18 -10.81
N ARG A 58 -9.67 -0.17 -10.17
CA ARG A 58 -10.36 0.68 -9.22
C ARG A 58 -11.10 1.80 -9.95
N LEU A 59 -12.42 1.90 -9.75
CA LEU A 59 -13.18 3.07 -10.19
C LEU A 59 -12.85 4.30 -9.34
N ALA A 60 -12.86 5.47 -9.97
CA ALA A 60 -12.55 6.74 -9.31
C ALA A 60 -13.45 6.97 -8.07
N SER A 61 -12.93 7.67 -7.07
CA SER A 61 -13.62 8.03 -5.81
C SER A 61 -13.96 6.87 -4.86
N ASN A 62 -13.82 5.61 -5.28
CA ASN A 62 -14.20 4.48 -4.41
C ASN A 62 -13.21 4.17 -3.29
N SER A 63 -11.93 4.52 -3.38
CA SER A 63 -10.97 4.20 -2.29
C SER A 63 -11.20 4.95 -1.00
N LEU A 64 -11.67 6.20 -1.07
CA LEU A 64 -12.04 6.93 0.15
C LEU A 64 -13.27 6.28 0.80
N LEU A 65 -14.25 5.88 -0.01
CA LEU A 65 -15.45 5.18 0.46
C LEU A 65 -15.12 3.79 1.00
N GLU A 66 -14.19 3.07 0.38
CA GLU A 66 -13.70 1.79 0.87
C GLU A 66 -13.08 1.96 2.27
N GLY A 67 -12.16 2.93 2.43
CA GLY A 67 -11.55 3.22 3.72
C GLY A 67 -12.60 3.54 4.79
N LEU A 68 -13.59 4.38 4.47
CA LEU A 68 -14.64 4.77 5.42
C LEU A 68 -15.55 3.59 5.79
N VAL A 69 -16.06 2.85 4.80
CA VAL A 69 -17.01 1.75 5.01
C VAL A 69 -16.35 0.58 5.73
N PHE A 70 -15.19 0.12 5.25
CA PHE A 70 -14.49 -0.99 5.88
C PHE A 70 -13.85 -0.59 7.20
N GLY A 71 -13.40 0.66 7.37
CA GLY A 71 -12.95 1.17 8.66
C GLY A 71 -14.04 1.09 9.73
N ASN A 72 -15.27 1.50 9.40
CA ASN A 72 -16.41 1.36 10.31
C ASN A 72 -16.69 -0.11 10.66
N ARG A 73 -16.70 -1.00 9.66
CA ARG A 73 -16.94 -2.44 9.88
C ARG A 73 -15.85 -3.08 10.75
N VAL A 74 -14.59 -2.74 10.51
CA VAL A 74 -13.47 -3.21 11.35
C VAL A 74 -13.66 -2.76 12.79
N ALA A 75 -14.03 -1.48 13.01
CA ALA A 75 -14.28 -0.98 14.36
C ALA A 75 -15.44 -1.72 15.05
N GLU A 76 -16.55 -1.97 14.35
CA GLU A 76 -17.68 -2.76 14.88
C GLU A 76 -17.26 -4.19 15.21
N SER A 77 -16.48 -4.82 14.33
CA SER A 77 -15.97 -6.19 14.48
C SER A 77 -15.04 -6.32 15.69
N ILE A 78 -14.12 -5.38 15.87
CA ILE A 78 -13.24 -5.30 17.03
C ILE A 78 -14.04 -5.10 18.32
N ASN A 79 -14.96 -4.14 18.35
CA ASN A 79 -15.78 -3.87 19.53
C ASN A 79 -16.61 -5.09 19.94
N LYS A 80 -17.14 -5.82 18.96
CA LYS A 80 -17.87 -7.06 19.21
C LYS A 80 -16.97 -8.15 19.78
N ALA A 81 -15.78 -8.35 19.20
CA ALA A 81 -14.82 -9.33 19.68
C ALA A 81 -14.41 -9.05 21.14
N ILE A 82 -14.08 -7.79 21.46
CA ILE A 82 -13.75 -7.36 22.82
C ILE A 82 -14.92 -7.56 23.80
N ALA A 83 -16.16 -7.35 23.36
CA ALA A 83 -17.33 -7.54 24.22
C ALA A 83 -17.68 -9.01 24.46
N GLU A 84 -17.35 -9.90 23.52
CA GLU A 84 -17.59 -11.35 23.61
C GLU A 84 -16.47 -12.06 24.40
N GLU A 85 -15.25 -11.54 24.37
CA GLU A 85 -14.15 -11.94 25.26
C GLU A 85 -14.32 -11.27 26.64
N LEU A 86 -14.91 -11.97 27.61
CA LEU A 86 -14.70 -11.66 29.04
C LEU A 86 -13.18 -11.59 29.29
N PRO A 87 -12.67 -10.66 30.13
CA PRO A 87 -11.23 -10.48 30.30
C PRO A 87 -10.63 -11.73 30.96
N SER A 88 -10.20 -12.69 30.15
CA SER A 88 -9.48 -13.88 30.61
C SER A 88 -7.99 -13.60 30.50
N SER A 89 -7.45 -13.17 31.65
CA SER A 89 -6.04 -13.18 32.07
C SER A 89 -5.02 -12.56 31.12
N ASP A 90 -4.36 -11.52 31.64
CA ASP A 90 -3.04 -11.04 31.23
C ASP A 90 -2.07 -12.20 30.92
N GLU A 91 -2.00 -12.59 29.66
CA GLU A 91 -0.77 -13.12 29.09
C GLU A 91 -0.36 -12.18 27.96
N THR A 92 0.21 -11.03 28.34
CA THR A 92 1.20 -10.40 27.46
C THR A 92 2.23 -11.47 27.11
N PRO A 93 2.46 -11.81 25.83
CA PRO A 93 3.62 -12.60 25.47
C PRO A 93 4.84 -11.80 25.93
N SER A 94 5.46 -12.26 27.02
CA SER A 94 6.65 -11.67 27.66
C SER A 94 7.87 -11.66 26.73
N SER A 95 7.79 -12.29 25.56
CA SER A 95 8.75 -12.12 24.49
C SER A 95 8.18 -11.24 23.39
N LEU A 96 8.09 -9.93 23.62
CA LEU A 96 8.49 -9.02 22.55
C LEU A 96 9.92 -9.45 22.22
N VAL A 97 10.07 -10.16 21.11
CA VAL A 97 11.32 -10.72 20.60
C VAL A 97 12.42 -9.71 20.92
N GLU A 98 13.36 -10.07 21.80
CA GLU A 98 14.62 -9.35 21.87
C GLU A 98 15.11 -9.31 20.44
N ARG A 99 15.11 -8.12 19.83
CA ARG A 99 15.72 -7.94 18.51
C ARG A 99 17.17 -8.34 18.71
N GLU A 100 17.50 -9.58 18.37
CA GLU A 100 18.86 -9.95 18.06
C GLU A 100 19.22 -9.04 16.89
N ASN A 101 19.91 -7.94 17.19
CA ASN A 101 20.74 -7.25 16.22
C ASN A 101 21.86 -8.23 15.87
N LYS A 102 21.55 -9.32 15.15
CA LYS A 102 22.52 -10.01 14.31
C LYS A 102 22.85 -9.04 13.18
N SER A 103 23.66 -8.05 13.53
CA SER A 103 24.40 -7.20 12.61
C SER A 103 25.45 -8.08 11.94
N GLU A 104 25.02 -8.98 11.06
CA GLU A 104 25.90 -9.68 10.13
C GLU A 104 25.24 -9.76 8.75
N SER A 105 24.91 -8.59 8.22
CA SER A 105 25.09 -8.35 6.79
C SER A 105 25.21 -6.84 6.57
N SER A 106 26.28 -6.42 5.90
CA SER A 106 26.47 -5.06 5.44
C SER A 106 25.55 -4.79 4.24
N ILE A 107 24.23 -4.95 4.43
CA ILE A 107 23.25 -4.69 3.37
C ILE A 107 23.30 -3.19 3.11
N ASP A 108 23.75 -2.85 1.91
CA ASP A 108 23.59 -1.51 1.39
C ASP A 108 22.12 -1.32 1.01
N ILE A 109 21.37 -0.69 1.90
CA ILE A 109 19.93 -0.46 1.74
C ILE A 109 19.63 0.33 0.47
N GLU A 110 20.46 1.31 0.12
CA GLU A 110 20.23 2.14 -1.04
C GLU A 110 20.49 1.35 -2.33
N LYS A 111 21.56 0.56 -2.35
CA LYS A 111 21.80 -0.37 -3.46
C LYS A 111 20.64 -1.36 -3.63
N THR A 112 20.18 -2.00 -2.56
CA THR A 112 19.06 -2.95 -2.62
C THR A 112 17.75 -2.31 -3.07
N LYS A 113 17.49 -1.06 -2.68
CA LYS A 113 16.31 -0.33 -3.18
C LYS A 113 16.38 -0.08 -4.68
N GLU A 114 17.54 0.32 -5.19
CA GLU A 114 17.71 0.55 -6.62
C GLU A 114 17.57 -0.74 -7.41
N GLU A 115 18.23 -1.83 -6.96
CA GLU A 115 18.09 -3.15 -7.58
C GLU A 115 16.63 -3.62 -7.60
N ASN A 116 15.89 -3.44 -6.50
CA ASN A 116 14.46 -3.79 -6.46
C ASN A 116 13.63 -2.95 -7.42
N ARG A 117 13.95 -1.65 -7.56
CA ARG A 117 13.25 -0.76 -8.48
C ARG A 117 13.48 -1.20 -9.93
N GLU A 118 14.72 -1.49 -10.30
CA GLU A 118 15.07 -2.01 -11.62
C GLU A 118 14.34 -3.32 -11.93
N LEU A 119 14.34 -4.28 -10.99
CA LEU A 119 13.65 -5.57 -11.15
C LEU A 119 12.14 -5.41 -11.35
N VAL A 120 11.51 -4.52 -10.57
CA VAL A 120 10.07 -4.25 -10.71
C VAL A 120 9.77 -3.62 -12.07
N VAL A 121 10.58 -2.67 -12.53
CA VAL A 121 10.41 -2.05 -13.85
C VAL A 121 10.59 -3.09 -14.96
N GLU A 122 11.63 -3.91 -14.89
CA GLU A 122 11.88 -4.99 -15.86
C GLU A 122 10.68 -5.94 -15.96
N GLU A 123 10.14 -6.36 -14.82
CA GLU A 123 9.01 -7.29 -14.79
C GLU A 123 7.71 -6.66 -15.34
N ILE A 124 7.47 -5.38 -15.04
CA ILE A 124 6.33 -4.65 -15.63
C ILE A 124 6.49 -4.59 -17.15
N LEU A 125 7.68 -4.28 -17.66
CA LEU A 125 7.94 -4.15 -19.10
C LEU A 125 7.83 -5.48 -19.86
N LYS A 126 8.07 -6.63 -19.22
CA LYS A 126 7.81 -7.95 -19.82
C LYS A 126 6.33 -8.16 -20.16
N VAL A 127 5.43 -7.56 -19.38
CA VAL A 127 3.98 -7.70 -19.56
C VAL A 127 3.38 -6.49 -20.31
N ARG A 128 4.01 -5.33 -20.20
CA ARG A 128 3.52 -4.02 -20.69
C ARG A 128 4.64 -3.28 -21.44
N GLU A 129 5.09 -3.84 -22.55
CA GLU A 129 6.18 -3.28 -23.37
C GLU A 129 5.90 -1.84 -23.82
N GLU A 130 4.63 -1.47 -23.99
CA GLU A 130 4.23 -0.12 -24.38
C GLU A 130 4.59 0.97 -23.36
N LEU A 131 4.92 0.60 -22.11
CA LEU A 131 5.31 1.54 -21.05
C LEU A 131 6.82 1.84 -21.03
N LYS A 132 7.58 1.33 -21.99
CA LYS A 132 9.05 1.44 -22.01
C LYS A 132 9.57 2.89 -21.95
N ASP A 133 8.94 3.80 -22.68
CA ASP A 133 9.34 5.22 -22.70
C ASP A 133 8.86 5.98 -21.45
N GLU A 134 7.89 5.43 -20.71
CA GLU A 134 7.34 6.05 -19.49
C GLU A 134 8.08 5.60 -18.23
N LEU A 135 8.56 4.36 -18.24
CA LEU A 135 9.28 3.72 -17.14
C LEU A 135 10.79 3.66 -17.37
N SER A 136 11.29 4.18 -18.49
CA SER A 136 12.74 4.29 -18.73
C SER A 136 13.37 5.09 -17.61
N ILE A 137 14.31 4.45 -16.91
CA ILE A 137 15.10 5.04 -15.86
C ILE A 137 16.19 5.86 -16.56
N ASP A 138 16.10 7.19 -16.50
CA ASP A 138 17.23 8.08 -16.81
C ASP A 138 18.34 7.97 -15.77
#